data_AF-A0A7W4VU46-F1
#
_entry.id   AF-A0A7W4VU46-F1
#
_cell.length_a   1.000
_cell.length_b   1.000
_cell.length_c   1.000
_cell.angle_alpha   90.00
_cell.angle_beta   90.00
_cell.angle_gamma   90.00
#
_symmetry.space_group_name_H-M   'P 1'
#
loop_
_entity.id
_entity.type
_entity.pdbx_description
1 polymer ?
#
loop_
_entity_poly.entity_id
_entity_poly.type
_entity_poly.pdbx_seq_one_letter_code
_entity_poly.pdbx_strand_id
1 'polypeptide(L)'
;MTQQLAAPAPAGRFAARTTRTADATREQAAAFAVLQPPRGSSLTRFDDTVALPTDTPRRLEEILRALGRALRRMPPLAELSHRSLARQAQLQRVAREAAQARARLAAGTYGTCTDCSGPISLSALREKPWTPRCVYCALDI
;
A
#
# COMPACT_ATOMS: atom_id res chain seq x y z
N MET A 1 -75.27 43.55 35.06
CA MET A 1 -75.48 42.14 35.42
C MET A 1 -74.32 41.33 34.84
N THR A 2 -73.73 40.44 35.65
CA THR A 2 -72.70 39.40 35.34
C THR A 2 -71.36 39.90 34.79
N GLN A 3 -70.32 40.09 35.62
CA GLN A 3 -69.35 39.08 36.11
C GLN A 3 -68.90 38.06 35.03
N GLN A 4 -67.59 38.01 34.72
CA GLN A 4 -66.76 36.81 34.90
C GLN A 4 -65.27 37.13 34.72
N LEU A 5 -64.45 36.55 35.61
CA LEU A 5 -63.00 36.67 35.74
C LEU A 5 -62.21 35.96 34.62
N ALA A 6 -61.03 36.48 34.27
CA ALA A 6 -59.89 35.67 33.80
C ALA A 6 -58.55 36.41 34.03
N ALA A 7 -57.52 35.62 34.34
CA ALA A 7 -56.29 35.95 35.07
C ALA A 7 -55.20 36.78 34.33
N PRO A 8 -54.18 37.32 35.05
CA PRO A 8 -53.10 38.11 34.48
C PRO A 8 -51.83 37.32 34.11
N ALA A 9 -51.26 37.67 32.94
CA ALA A 9 -49.83 37.84 32.56
C ALA A 9 -48.82 36.65 32.72
N PRO A 10 -47.61 36.67 32.09
CA PRO A 10 -47.01 37.73 31.28
C PRO A 10 -46.40 37.31 29.92
N ALA A 11 -46.15 38.33 29.11
CA ALA A 11 -45.23 38.30 27.98
C ALA A 11 -43.82 37.89 28.44
N GLY A 12 -43.35 36.75 27.92
CA GLY A 12 -41.99 36.24 28.13
C GLY A 12 -41.18 36.33 26.82
N ARG A 13 -40.17 37.18 26.83
CA ARG A 13 -39.17 37.42 25.78
C ARG A 13 -38.60 36.13 25.19
N PHE A 14 -38.64 36.00 23.86
CA PHE A 14 -37.74 35.10 23.12
C PHE A 14 -36.31 35.64 23.20
N ALA A 15 -35.56 35.14 24.20
CA ALA A 15 -34.11 35.28 24.22
C ALA A 15 -33.50 34.03 23.59
N ALA A 16 -32.74 34.24 22.51
CA ALA A 16 -31.90 33.24 21.89
C ALA A 16 -30.98 32.57 22.91
N ARG A 17 -30.86 31.24 22.87
CA ARG A 17 -29.77 30.52 23.53
C ARG A 17 -29.28 29.39 22.63
N THR A 18 -28.43 29.77 21.69
CA THR A 18 -27.47 28.87 21.06
C THR A 18 -26.42 28.42 22.08
N THR A 19 -25.72 27.33 21.74
CA THR A 19 -24.56 26.71 22.41
C THR A 19 -24.86 25.47 23.28
N ARG A 20 -25.05 24.35 22.60
CA ARG A 20 -24.75 23.00 23.13
C ARG A 20 -24.04 22.18 22.05
N THR A 21 -22.89 22.68 21.59
CA THR A 21 -22.03 22.00 20.60
C THR A 21 -20.54 22.24 20.85
N ALA A 22 -20.14 22.71 22.04
CA ALA A 22 -18.74 23.08 22.30
C ALA A 22 -17.90 21.98 22.97
N ASP A 23 -18.50 20.97 23.61
CA ASP A 23 -17.72 19.92 24.31
C ASP A 23 -17.39 18.69 23.43
N ALA A 24 -18.23 18.35 22.46
CA ALA A 24 -18.03 17.15 21.64
C ALA A 24 -16.81 17.24 20.69
N THR A 25 -16.32 18.45 20.39
CA THR A 25 -15.21 18.63 19.45
C THR A 25 -13.84 18.44 20.10
N ARG A 26 -13.71 18.57 21.42
CA ARG A 26 -12.40 18.48 22.10
C ARG A 26 -11.93 17.02 22.28
N GLU A 27 -12.84 16.11 22.63
CA GLU A 27 -12.53 14.67 22.70
C GLU A 27 -12.34 14.05 21.30
N GLN A 28 -13.14 14.48 20.32
CA GLN A 28 -13.01 13.99 18.94
C GLN A 28 -11.72 14.48 18.26
N ALA A 29 -11.23 15.69 18.59
CA ALA A 29 -9.94 16.18 18.12
C ALA A 29 -8.75 15.39 18.70
N ALA A 30 -8.85 14.91 19.94
CA ALA A 30 -7.79 14.10 20.56
C ALA A 30 -7.68 12.70 19.94
N ALA A 31 -8.81 12.09 19.56
CA ALA A 31 -8.81 10.80 18.86
C ALA A 31 -8.19 10.89 17.46
N PHE A 32 -8.40 12.00 16.75
CA PHE A 32 -7.79 12.24 15.43
C PHE A 32 -6.30 12.58 15.50
N ALA A 33 -5.83 13.11 16.64
CA ALA A 33 -4.41 13.44 16.84
C ALA A 33 -3.53 12.19 17.01
N VAL A 34 -4.05 11.10 17.56
CA VAL A 34 -3.33 9.81 17.63
C VAL A 34 -3.15 9.19 16.24
N LEU A 35 -4.01 9.56 15.28
CA LEU A 35 -3.96 9.14 13.88
C LEU A 35 -3.21 10.14 12.97
N GLN A 36 -2.76 11.28 13.50
CA GLN A 36 -2.02 12.27 12.73
C GLN A 36 -0.51 12.05 12.93
N PRO A 37 0.22 11.62 11.89
CA PRO A 37 1.67 11.55 11.98
C PRO A 37 2.27 12.96 12.20
N PRO A 38 3.41 13.07 12.88
CA PRO A 38 4.00 14.35 13.24
C PRO A 38 4.30 15.18 11.98
N ARG A 39 3.75 16.39 11.94
CA ARG A 39 4.07 17.39 10.92
C ARG A 39 5.45 17.96 11.22
N GLY A 40 6.43 17.61 10.39
CA GLY A 40 7.74 18.24 10.38
C GLY A 40 8.88 17.40 10.94
N SER A 41 9.12 16.23 10.35
CA SER A 41 10.40 15.56 10.49
C SER A 41 10.85 15.06 9.12
N SER A 42 12.14 15.12 8.84
CA SER A 42 12.78 14.61 7.63
C SER A 42 12.77 13.07 7.58
N LEU A 43 11.62 12.42 7.83
CA LEU A 43 11.52 10.99 8.15
C LEU A 43 10.66 10.22 7.11
N THR A 44 11.32 9.24 6.49
CA THR A 44 10.86 8.18 5.55
C THR A 44 10.60 8.64 4.11
N ARG A 45 11.61 8.54 3.24
CA ARG A 45 11.53 8.95 1.81
C ARG A 45 10.51 8.16 0.98
N PHE A 46 9.98 7.05 1.49
CA PHE A 46 8.85 6.32 0.92
C PHE A 46 8.17 5.54 2.05
N ASP A 47 7.05 6.03 2.55
CA ASP A 47 6.11 5.20 3.30
C ASP A 47 4.68 5.41 2.80
N ASP A 48 4.41 4.81 1.64
CA ASP A 48 3.06 4.53 1.16
C ASP A 48 2.84 3.01 1.24
N THR A 49 2.87 2.51 2.47
CA THR A 49 2.35 1.21 2.92
C THR A 49 3.05 -0.02 2.34
N VAL A 50 3.90 -0.63 3.18
CA VAL A 50 4.33 -2.04 3.11
C VAL A 50 3.13 -2.99 3.34
N ALA A 51 2.00 -2.73 2.68
CA ALA A 51 0.99 -3.75 2.48
C ALA A 51 1.53 -4.62 1.35
N LEU A 52 2.18 -5.73 1.70
CA LEU A 52 2.34 -6.82 0.74
C LEU A 52 0.98 -6.99 0.05
N PRO A 53 0.89 -6.90 -1.29
CA PRO A 53 -0.35 -7.26 -1.95
C PRO A 53 -0.70 -8.66 -1.44
N THR A 54 -1.88 -8.84 -0.84
CA THR A 54 -2.30 -10.12 -0.25
C THR A 54 -2.16 -11.27 -1.26
N ASP A 55 -2.27 -10.93 -2.54
CA ASP A 55 -2.15 -11.84 -3.67
C ASP A 55 -0.73 -12.04 -4.21
N THR A 56 0.31 -11.43 -3.62
CA THR A 56 1.71 -11.54 -4.09
C THR A 56 2.19 -12.99 -4.17
N PRO A 57 1.97 -13.86 -3.15
CA PRO A 57 2.38 -15.25 -3.21
C PRO A 57 1.75 -15.96 -4.41
N ARG A 58 0.44 -15.82 -4.56
CA ARG A 58 -0.32 -16.40 -5.68
C ARG A 58 0.17 -15.88 -7.03
N ARG A 59 0.38 -14.57 -7.16
CA ARG A 59 0.85 -13.94 -8.40
C ARG A 59 2.24 -14.45 -8.79
N LEU A 60 3.17 -14.55 -7.85
CA LEU A 60 4.50 -15.12 -8.10
C LEU A 60 4.44 -16.58 -8.53
N GLU A 61 3.56 -17.38 -7.94
CA GLU A 61 3.35 -18.77 -8.35
C GLU A 61 2.79 -18.88 -9.78
N GLU A 62 1.82 -18.05 -10.13
CA GLU A 62 1.26 -17.99 -11.50
C GLU A 62 2.33 -17.60 -12.52
N ILE A 63 3.17 -16.61 -12.20
CA ILE A 63 4.31 -16.19 -13.02
C ILE A 63 5.31 -17.34 -13.19
N LEU A 64 5.73 -17.99 -12.11
CA LEU A 64 6.66 -19.12 -12.16
C LEU A 64 6.10 -20.28 -13.01
N ARG A 65 4.81 -20.59 -12.86
CA ARG A 65 4.13 -21.61 -13.67
C ARG A 65 4.09 -21.24 -15.15
N ALA A 66 3.83 -19.97 -15.47
CA ALA A 66 3.84 -19.46 -16.85
C ALA A 66 5.24 -19.54 -17.47
N LEU A 67 6.27 -19.08 -16.75
CA LEU A 67 7.66 -19.13 -17.20
C LEU A 67 8.15 -20.57 -17.41
N GLY A 68 7.84 -21.47 -16.48
CA GLY A 68 8.18 -22.88 -16.62
C GLY A 68 7.54 -23.53 -17.84
N ARG A 69 6.27 -23.20 -18.15
CA ARG A 69 5.60 -23.66 -19.38
C ARG A 69 6.26 -23.09 -20.64
N ALA A 70 6.62 -21.80 -20.62
CA ALA A 70 7.28 -21.16 -21.76
C ALA A 70 8.66 -21.79 -22.04
N LEU A 71 9.46 -22.02 -21.00
CA LEU A 71 10.78 -22.64 -21.12
C LEU A 71 10.71 -24.08 -21.62
N ARG A 72 9.72 -24.87 -21.18
CA ARG A 72 9.54 -26.26 -21.66
C ARG A 72 9.12 -26.38 -23.11
N ARG A 73 8.45 -25.36 -23.67
CA ARG A 73 8.01 -25.35 -25.07
C ARG A 73 9.10 -24.92 -26.04
N MET A 74 10.23 -24.39 -25.54
CA MET A 74 11.31 -23.95 -26.41
C MET A 74 12.12 -25.14 -26.96
N PRO A 75 12.60 -25.05 -28.21
CA PRO A 75 13.55 -26.01 -28.77
C PRO A 75 14.84 -26.14 -27.94
N PRO A 76 15.62 -27.21 -28.14
CA PRO A 76 16.96 -27.33 -27.59
C PRO A 76 17.85 -26.15 -27.99
N LEU A 77 18.77 -25.75 -27.10
CA LEU A 77 19.65 -24.58 -27.28
C LEU A 77 20.41 -24.58 -28.62
N ALA A 78 20.81 -25.77 -29.09
CA ALA A 78 21.58 -25.95 -30.31
C ALA A 78 20.83 -25.50 -31.59
N GLU A 79 19.50 -25.43 -31.53
CA GLU A 79 18.64 -25.12 -32.68
C GLU A 79 18.10 -23.68 -32.66
N LEU A 80 18.45 -22.90 -31.63
CA LEU A 80 17.88 -21.58 -31.43
C LEU A 80 18.62 -20.50 -32.21
N SER A 81 17.85 -19.64 -32.88
CA SER A 81 18.37 -18.38 -33.41
C SER A 81 18.91 -17.48 -32.29
N HIS A 82 19.81 -16.55 -32.62
CA HIS A 82 20.33 -15.55 -31.68
C HIS A 82 19.22 -14.81 -30.91
N ARG A 83 18.14 -14.40 -31.59
CA ARG A 83 17.00 -13.72 -30.94
C ARG A 83 16.26 -14.65 -29.97
N SER A 84 16.09 -15.92 -30.34
CA SER A 84 15.45 -16.92 -29.48
C SER A 84 16.29 -17.24 -28.25
N LEU A 85 17.63 -17.31 -28.41
CA LEU A 85 18.58 -17.48 -27.30
C LEU A 85 18.47 -16.32 -26.29
N ALA A 86 18.51 -15.08 -26.76
CA ALA A 86 18.35 -13.91 -25.90
C ALA A 86 17.01 -13.92 -25.15
N ARG A 87 15.92 -14.30 -25.84
CA ARG A 87 14.59 -14.45 -25.21
C ARG A 87 14.58 -15.55 -24.15
N GLN A 88 15.19 -16.71 -24.42
CA GLN A 88 15.26 -17.79 -23.45
C GLN A 88 16.06 -17.38 -22.22
N ALA A 89 17.22 -16.75 -22.41
CA ALA A 89 18.05 -16.24 -21.32
C ALA A 89 17.28 -15.23 -20.45
N GLN A 90 16.51 -14.34 -21.07
CA GLN A 90 15.66 -13.39 -20.34
C GLN A 90 14.58 -14.11 -19.51
N LEU A 91 13.89 -15.10 -20.09
CA LEU A 91 12.88 -15.87 -19.37
C LEU A 91 13.48 -16.66 -18.20
N GLN A 92 14.67 -17.24 -18.38
CA GLN A 92 15.40 -17.91 -17.31
C GLN A 92 15.81 -16.94 -16.19
N ARG A 93 16.28 -15.73 -16.53
CA ARG A 93 16.60 -14.69 -15.55
C ARG A 93 15.38 -14.32 -14.73
N VAL A 94 14.26 -14.01 -15.38
CA VAL A 94 13.01 -13.66 -14.71
C VAL A 94 12.51 -14.80 -13.83
N ALA A 95 12.63 -16.06 -14.27
CA ALA A 95 12.23 -17.22 -13.47
C ALA A 95 13.08 -17.35 -12.19
N ARG A 96 14.39 -17.10 -12.27
CA ARG A 96 15.29 -17.08 -11.11
C ARG A 96 14.93 -15.95 -10.14
N GLU A 97 14.73 -14.73 -10.64
CA GLU A 97 14.33 -13.58 -9.82
C GLU A 97 12.98 -13.83 -9.11
N ALA A 98 11.99 -14.39 -9.82
CA ALA A 98 10.69 -14.72 -9.25
C ALA A 98 10.78 -15.83 -8.19
N ALA A 99 11.65 -16.83 -8.39
CA ALA A 99 11.88 -17.88 -7.41
C ALA A 99 12.54 -17.33 -6.14
N GLN A 100 13.50 -16.41 -6.29
CA GLN A 100 14.13 -15.70 -5.17
C GLN A 100 13.13 -14.82 -4.42
N ALA A 101 12.24 -14.11 -5.13
CA ALA A 101 11.18 -13.33 -4.52
C ALA A 101 10.23 -14.20 -3.69
N ARG A 102 9.87 -15.39 -4.19
CA ARG A 102 9.09 -16.37 -3.43
C ARG A 102 9.84 -16.86 -2.19
N ALA A 103 11.14 -17.09 -2.27
CA ALA A 103 11.95 -17.46 -1.12
C ALA A 103 11.97 -16.34 -0.05
N ARG A 104 12.06 -15.07 -0.48
CA ARG A 104 11.97 -13.91 0.42
C ARG A 104 10.61 -13.79 1.10
N LEU A 105 9.51 -14.14 0.40
CA LEU A 105 8.18 -14.21 1.03
C LEU A 105 8.14 -15.26 2.14
N ALA A 106 8.67 -16.46 1.87
CA ALA A 106 8.74 -17.52 2.87
C ALA A 106 9.63 -17.15 4.07
N ALA A 107 10.69 -16.37 3.84
CA ALA A 107 11.58 -15.86 4.88
C ALA A 107 11.06 -14.61 5.60
N GLY A 108 9.93 -14.03 5.17
CA GLY A 108 9.40 -12.78 5.73
C GLY A 108 10.21 -11.51 5.39
N THR A 109 11.18 -11.59 4.47
CA THR A 109 12.06 -10.47 4.06
C THR A 109 11.64 -9.83 2.74
N TYR A 110 10.47 -10.21 2.23
CA TYR A 110 9.93 -9.65 1.00
C TYR A 110 9.54 -8.18 1.20
N GLY A 111 9.84 -7.36 0.19
CA GLY A 111 9.66 -5.91 0.27
C GLY A 111 10.89 -5.15 0.79
N THR A 112 11.96 -5.87 1.13
CA THR A 112 13.26 -5.28 1.51
C THR A 112 14.25 -5.39 0.35
N CYS A 113 14.97 -4.29 0.09
CA CYS A 113 16.03 -4.20 -0.91
C CYS A 113 17.20 -5.11 -0.52
N THR A 114 17.73 -5.87 -1.48
CA THR A 114 18.89 -6.76 -1.25
C THR A 114 20.20 -6.00 -1.02
N ASP A 115 20.28 -4.75 -1.45
CA ASP A 115 21.55 -4.00 -1.48
C ASP A 115 21.65 -3.05 -0.27
N CYS A 116 20.65 -2.19 -0.09
CA CYS A 116 20.64 -1.19 0.98
C CYS A 116 19.81 -1.57 2.21
N SER A 117 19.14 -2.73 2.19
CA SER A 117 18.18 -3.14 3.24
C SER A 117 17.01 -2.18 3.48
N GLY A 118 16.83 -1.18 2.62
CA GLY A 118 15.70 -0.25 2.68
C GLY A 118 14.40 -0.85 2.12
N PRO A 119 13.24 -0.20 2.38
CA PRO A 119 11.97 -0.65 1.83
C PRO A 119 11.90 -0.48 0.31
N ILE A 120 11.31 -1.46 -0.38
CA ILE A 120 10.94 -1.38 -1.79
C ILE A 120 9.53 -0.80 -1.89
N SER A 121 9.33 0.18 -2.77
CA SER A 121 8.03 0.83 -2.92
C SER A 121 6.95 -0.15 -3.38
N LEU A 122 5.74 0.02 -2.84
CA LEU A 122 4.59 -0.79 -3.21
C LEU A 122 4.30 -0.71 -4.71
N SER A 123 4.41 0.47 -5.32
CA SER A 123 4.23 0.65 -6.77
C SER A 123 5.16 -0.24 -7.59
N ALA A 124 6.45 -0.32 -7.21
CA ALA A 124 7.41 -1.17 -7.90
C ALA A 124 7.06 -2.66 -7.74
N LEU A 125 6.61 -3.09 -6.55
CA LEU A 125 6.20 -4.48 -6.30
C LEU A 125 4.87 -4.82 -7.00
N ARG A 126 3.97 -3.85 -7.19
CA ARG A 126 2.72 -4.01 -7.95
C ARG A 126 2.99 -4.19 -9.45
N GLU A 127 3.96 -3.47 -10.00
CA GLU A 127 4.36 -3.60 -11.40
C GLU A 127 5.20 -4.87 -11.63
N LYS A 128 6.28 -5.03 -10.86
CA LYS A 128 7.24 -6.12 -10.95
C LYS A 128 7.42 -6.79 -9.57
N PRO A 129 6.59 -7.80 -9.24
CA PRO A 129 6.60 -8.50 -7.94
C PRO A 129 7.91 -9.22 -7.60
N TRP A 130 8.77 -9.48 -8.57
CA TRP A 130 10.04 -10.17 -8.33
C TRP A 130 11.24 -9.23 -8.20
N THR A 131 11.00 -7.92 -8.13
CA THR A 131 12.06 -6.91 -7.98
C THR A 131 12.89 -7.16 -6.72
N PRO A 132 14.23 -7.28 -6.83
CA PRO A 132 15.11 -7.46 -5.67
C PRO A 132 15.52 -6.14 -5.00
N ARG A 133 15.44 -5.01 -5.71
CA ARG A 133 16.05 -3.74 -5.31
C ARG A 133 15.06 -2.59 -5.26
N CYS A 134 15.31 -1.60 -4.40
CA CYS A 134 14.55 -0.35 -4.43
C CYS A 134 14.88 0.47 -5.69
N VAL A 135 14.06 1.47 -5.99
CA VAL A 135 14.23 2.33 -7.18
C VAL A 135 15.60 3.04 -7.18
N TYR A 136 16.12 3.42 -6.02
CA TYR A 136 17.41 4.11 -5.88
C TYR A 136 18.58 3.20 -6.25
N CYS A 137 18.68 2.02 -5.62
CA CYS A 137 19.72 1.04 -5.97
C CYS A 137 19.57 0.52 -7.40
N ALA A 138 18.36 0.50 -7.95
CA ALA A 138 18.13 0.14 -9.34
C ALA A 138 18.66 1.17 -10.34
N LEU A 139 18.58 2.46 -9.98
CA LEU A 139 19.05 3.59 -10.79
C LEU A 139 20.50 4.01 -10.48
N ASP A 140 21.11 3.43 -9.44
CA ASP A 140 22.46 3.74 -8.97
C ASP A 140 22.62 5.22 -8.55
N ILE A 141 21.63 5.72 -7.80
CA ILE A 141 21.51 7.11 -7.30
C ILE A 141 21.42 7.19 -5.77
#